data_AF-A0A336M8W7-F1
#
_entry.id   AF-A0A336M8W7-F1
#
_cell.length_a   1.000
_cell.length_b   1.000
_cell.length_c   1.000
_cell.angle_alpha   90.00
_cell.angle_beta   90.00
_cell.angle_gamma   90.00
#
_symmetry.space_group_name_H-M   'P 1'
#
loop_
_entity.id
_entity.type
_entity.pdbx_description
1 polymer ?
#
loop_
_entity_poly.entity_id
_entity_poly.type
_entity_poly.pdbx_seq_one_letter_code
_entity_poly.pdbx_strand_id
1 'polypeptide(L)'
;MYQERRDSVTKTWNERLMPLRDYFRQTDLHGYKYLSESNRILLERVIWSGVLLGFMFGSIYTITFSLTNFLEAPTAISEVPTKRKVDEIPFPAVAVCMANRFSKRRVMEYAEFVYKNQNGSQFSAGDSVEKVFESLKPMVHLIDFSSPQDDTELFKLHSIMRHIYNGSYPIDTILRDLQVPCEDILLFCAWLDMPVNCSEVFQFRRTSAGQCCIFNYIRPTIAEFNVAYNNKVAAFVKTPLYARTNSTVRFKGLSIVIDYTPDDDVITLTNTFDTSVTFTSTTTEITLKPQTELCDKHLSGWELKLTFNFFQNMSADHLNSEVSTTISGIACLMMKLNYFTKVTTHTEKEF
;
A
#
# COMPACT_ATOMS: atom_id res chain seq x y z
N MET A 1 74.69 27.47 39.90
CA MET A 1 73.42 28.13 39.50
C MET A 1 72.76 27.58 38.22
N TYR A 2 73.42 27.49 37.04
CA TYR A 2 72.78 26.92 35.82
C TYR A 2 72.69 25.37 35.85
N GLN A 3 73.73 24.69 36.35
CA GLN A 3 73.72 23.23 36.59
C GLN A 3 72.66 22.84 37.62
N GLU A 4 72.63 23.45 38.80
CA GLU A 4 71.63 23.15 39.85
C GLU A 4 70.18 23.37 39.40
N ARG A 5 69.91 24.37 38.56
CA ARG A 5 68.56 24.60 38.01
C ARG A 5 68.19 23.54 36.96
N ARG A 6 69.16 23.01 36.21
CA ARG A 6 68.94 21.89 35.27
C ARG A 6 68.73 20.58 36.02
N ASP A 7 69.46 20.37 37.10
CA ASP A 7 69.39 19.16 37.93
C ASP A 7 68.09 19.12 38.76
N SER A 8 67.60 20.27 39.24
CA SER A 8 66.30 20.34 39.93
C SER A 8 65.11 20.12 39.00
N VAL A 9 65.18 20.67 37.78
CA VAL A 9 64.15 20.47 36.74
C VAL A 9 64.13 19.02 36.27
N THR A 10 65.28 18.41 35.97
CA THR A 10 65.35 17.00 35.55
C THR A 10 64.87 16.03 36.64
N LYS A 11 65.15 16.32 37.92
CA LYS A 11 64.65 15.54 39.06
C LYS A 11 63.13 15.59 39.18
N THR A 12 62.52 16.78 39.04
CA THR A 12 61.06 16.96 39.09
C THR A 12 60.33 16.34 37.88
N TRP A 13 60.93 16.33 36.70
CA TRP A 13 60.39 15.61 35.53
C TRP A 13 60.43 14.09 35.69
N ASN A 14 61.53 13.55 36.23
CA ASN A 14 61.67 12.12 36.44
C ASN A 14 60.69 11.56 37.50
N GLU A 15 60.42 12.33 38.55
CA GLU A 15 59.43 11.96 39.57
C GLU A 15 57.99 11.96 39.02
N ARG A 16 57.65 12.90 38.12
CA ARG A 16 56.32 12.98 37.50
C ARG A 16 56.06 11.95 36.40
N LEU A 17 57.11 11.50 35.69
CA LEU A 17 56.99 10.53 34.58
C LEU A 17 57.10 9.06 35.04
N MET A 18 57.50 8.81 36.28
CA MET A 18 57.65 7.47 36.84
C MET A 18 56.34 6.65 36.79
N PRO A 19 55.16 7.18 37.18
CA PRO A 19 53.92 6.41 37.11
C PRO A 19 53.50 6.07 35.66
N LEU A 20 53.71 6.98 34.72
CA LEU A 20 53.42 6.77 33.29
C LEU A 20 54.34 5.70 32.68
N ARG A 21 55.62 5.72 33.05
CA ARG A 21 56.60 4.73 32.60
C ARG A 21 56.26 3.33 33.11
N ASP A 22 55.84 3.22 34.37
CA ASP A 22 55.43 1.95 34.96
C ASP A 22 54.12 1.44 34.35
N TYR A 23 53.17 2.34 34.04
CA TYR A 23 51.95 2.02 33.30
C TYR A 23 52.26 1.48 31.89
N PHE A 24 53.09 2.18 31.11
CA PHE A 24 53.49 1.73 29.76
C PHE A 24 54.28 0.42 29.75
N ARG A 25 54.89 0.05 30.88
CA ARG A 25 55.61 -1.22 31.02
C ARG A 25 54.69 -2.38 31.38
N GLN A 26 53.56 -2.11 32.03
CA GLN A 26 52.61 -3.10 32.53
C GLN A 26 51.34 -3.23 31.68
N THR A 27 51.09 -2.28 30.77
CA THR A 27 49.92 -2.31 29.89
C THR A 27 50.01 -3.42 28.84
N ASP A 28 48.85 -4.00 28.52
CA ASP A 28 48.70 -4.92 27.38
C ASP A 28 48.61 -4.17 26.03
N LEU A 29 48.61 -2.83 26.04
CA LEU A 29 48.67 -2.02 24.82
C LEU A 29 50.00 -2.26 24.08
N HIS A 30 49.90 -2.95 22.95
CA HIS A 30 51.04 -3.34 22.15
C HIS A 30 51.83 -2.11 21.69
N GLY A 31 53.16 -2.18 21.81
CA GLY A 31 54.07 -1.12 21.37
C GLY A 31 54.44 -0.08 22.43
N TYR A 32 53.61 0.14 23.46
CA TYR A 32 53.89 1.13 24.52
C TYR A 32 55.07 0.73 25.41
N LYS A 33 55.33 -0.57 25.58
CA LYS A 33 56.50 -1.09 26.28
C LYS A 33 57.82 -0.60 25.66
N TYR A 34 57.88 -0.49 24.34
CA TYR A 34 59.08 -0.02 23.62
C TYR A 34 59.35 1.49 23.83
N LEU A 35 58.33 2.27 24.22
CA LEU A 35 58.50 3.67 24.61
C LEU A 35 59.05 3.85 26.02
N SER A 36 58.78 2.88 26.91
CA SER A 36 59.14 2.92 28.34
C SER A 36 60.55 2.39 28.63
N GLU A 37 61.12 1.57 27.74
CA GLU A 37 62.45 0.95 27.91
C GLU A 37 63.57 2.00 27.93
N SER A 38 64.30 2.08 29.05
CA SER A 38 65.32 3.10 29.32
C SER A 38 66.57 2.99 28.42
N ASN A 39 66.87 1.81 27.87
CA ASN A 39 68.12 1.48 27.19
C ASN A 39 68.06 1.57 25.65
N ARG A 40 67.10 2.31 25.08
CA ARG A 40 66.94 2.46 23.62
C ARG A 40 67.40 3.82 23.13
N ILE A 41 67.95 3.83 21.92
CA ILE A 41 68.31 5.07 21.22
C ILE A 41 67.07 5.91 20.93
N LEU A 42 67.22 7.24 20.93
CA LEU A 42 66.11 8.17 20.72
C LEU A 42 65.39 7.95 19.38
N LEU A 43 66.11 7.55 18.33
CA LEU A 43 65.55 7.26 17.01
C LEU A 43 64.53 6.12 17.05
N GLU A 44 64.82 5.03 17.76
CA GLU A 44 63.89 3.91 17.92
C GLU A 44 62.61 4.34 18.63
N ARG A 45 62.70 5.20 19.65
CA ARG A 45 61.53 5.73 20.36
C ARG A 45 60.66 6.60 19.47
N VAL A 46 61.27 7.41 18.61
CA VAL A 46 60.54 8.23 17.62
C VAL A 46 59.84 7.32 16.60
N ILE A 47 60.50 6.28 16.12
CA ILE A 47 59.90 5.31 15.18
C ILE A 47 58.70 4.61 15.83
N TRP A 48 58.86 4.06 17.04
CA TRP A 48 57.76 3.40 17.77
C TRP A 48 56.61 4.35 18.09
N SER A 49 56.90 5.62 18.40
CA SER A 49 55.86 6.64 18.60
C SER A 49 55.07 6.89 17.31
N GLY A 50 55.76 6.99 16.17
CA GLY A 50 55.12 7.14 14.85
C GLY A 50 54.26 5.94 14.48
N VAL A 51 54.74 4.72 14.72
CA VAL A 51 53.99 3.48 14.47
C VAL A 51 52.72 3.43 15.32
N LEU A 52 52.79 3.74 16.62
CA LEU A 52 51.63 3.78 17.51
C LEU A 52 50.60 4.82 17.08
N LEU A 53 51.05 6.02 16.70
CA LEU A 53 50.16 7.05 16.15
C LEU A 53 49.50 6.58 14.86
N GLY A 54 50.24 5.94 13.96
CA GLY A 54 49.70 5.35 12.73
C GLY A 54 48.59 4.34 13.00
N PHE A 55 48.79 3.43 13.95
CA PHE A 55 47.76 2.46 14.34
C PHE A 55 46.53 3.12 14.98
N MET A 56 46.72 4.15 15.80
CA MET A 56 45.62 4.91 16.40
C MET A 56 44.78 5.64 15.35
N PHE A 57 45.42 6.33 14.38
CA PHE A 57 44.69 7.00 13.31
C PHE A 57 44.01 6.00 12.35
N GLY A 58 44.69 4.90 12.04
CA GLY A 58 44.13 3.84 11.19
C GLY A 58 42.93 3.14 11.84
N SER A 59 42.98 2.89 13.16
CA SER A 59 41.85 2.29 13.88
C SER A 59 40.66 3.24 13.93
N ILE A 60 40.88 4.53 14.22
CA ILE A 60 39.82 5.54 14.18
C ILE A 60 39.18 5.60 12.79
N TYR A 61 39.99 5.67 11.71
CA TYR A 61 39.48 5.71 10.34
C TYR A 61 38.67 4.46 9.97
N THR A 62 39.17 3.27 10.28
CA THR A 62 38.47 2.02 9.94
C THR A 62 37.19 1.83 10.75
N ILE A 63 37.19 2.24 12.03
CA ILE A 63 35.99 2.22 12.87
C ILE A 63 34.95 3.20 12.32
N THR A 64 35.32 4.44 12.03
CA THR A 64 34.36 5.42 11.50
C THR A 64 33.83 4.99 10.15
N PHE A 65 34.68 4.53 9.23
CA PHE A 65 34.26 4.03 7.92
C PHE A 65 33.33 2.82 8.01
N SER A 66 33.64 1.86 8.89
CA SER A 66 32.78 0.67 9.07
C SER A 66 31.45 1.04 9.73
N LEU A 67 31.48 1.95 10.72
CA LEU A 67 30.29 2.42 11.41
C LEU A 67 29.39 3.24 10.49
N THR A 68 29.95 4.13 9.66
CA THR A 68 29.16 4.87 8.67
C THR A 68 28.55 3.91 7.67
N ASN A 69 29.30 2.96 7.12
CA ASN A 69 28.75 1.96 6.20
C ASN A 69 27.66 1.07 6.84
N PHE A 70 27.76 0.79 8.14
CA PHE A 70 26.76 0.02 8.88
C PHE A 70 25.52 0.85 9.21
N LEU A 71 25.67 2.11 9.59
CA LEU A 71 24.54 3.01 9.88
C LEU A 71 23.84 3.47 8.60
N GLU A 72 24.59 3.59 7.52
CA GLU A 72 24.09 3.85 6.16
C GLU A 72 23.60 2.56 5.48
N ALA A 73 23.75 1.40 6.12
CA ALA A 73 23.58 0.08 5.52
C ALA A 73 22.35 0.04 4.60
N PRO A 74 22.54 0.07 3.26
CA PRO A 74 21.43 -0.17 2.37
C PRO A 74 21.01 -1.62 2.63
N THR A 75 19.75 -1.81 3.01
CA THR A 75 19.18 -3.15 3.12
C THR A 75 19.38 -3.85 1.78
N ALA A 76 20.28 -4.83 1.75
CA ALA A 76 20.53 -5.61 0.56
C ALA A 76 19.35 -6.56 0.36
N ILE A 77 18.39 -6.15 -0.48
CA ILE A 77 17.29 -6.99 -0.90
C ILE A 77 17.89 -8.01 -1.88
N SER A 78 17.96 -9.27 -1.45
CA SER A 78 18.29 -10.36 -2.35
C SER A 78 17.01 -10.96 -2.91
N GLU A 79 16.88 -10.99 -4.23
CA GLU A 79 15.85 -11.77 -4.89
C GLU A 79 16.26 -13.24 -4.82
N VAL A 80 15.63 -13.99 -3.92
CA VAL A 80 15.75 -15.45 -3.93
C VAL A 80 14.60 -15.97 -4.79
N PRO A 81 14.86 -16.44 -6.03
CA PRO A 81 13.81 -17.04 -6.84
C PRO A 81 13.35 -18.31 -6.14
N THR A 82 12.20 -18.22 -5.50
CA THR A 82 11.49 -19.40 -5.01
C THR A 82 11.16 -20.26 -6.23
N LYS A 83 11.56 -21.53 -6.22
CA LYS A 83 11.27 -22.50 -7.30
C LYS A 83 9.78 -22.88 -7.39
N ARG A 84 8.87 -22.02 -6.93
CA ARG A 84 7.43 -22.26 -7.03
C ARG A 84 6.98 -21.90 -8.43
N LYS A 85 6.17 -22.76 -9.01
CA LYS A 85 5.54 -22.46 -10.30
C LYS A 85 4.40 -21.47 -10.07
N VAL A 86 4.07 -20.70 -11.11
CA VAL A 86 3.03 -19.65 -11.00
C VAL A 86 1.64 -20.23 -10.72
N ASP A 87 1.39 -21.47 -11.13
CA ASP A 87 0.14 -22.22 -10.85
C ASP A 87 0.04 -22.73 -9.40
N GLU A 88 1.12 -22.65 -8.61
CA GLU A 88 1.13 -22.99 -7.18
C GLU A 88 0.89 -21.76 -6.29
N ILE A 89 0.87 -20.55 -6.87
CA ILE A 89 0.63 -19.29 -6.17
C ILE A 89 -0.85 -18.93 -6.34
N PRO A 90 -1.59 -18.65 -5.25
CA PRO A 90 -2.99 -18.26 -5.36
C PRO A 90 -3.11 -16.98 -6.17
N PHE A 91 -4.08 -16.93 -7.07
CA PHE A 91 -4.42 -15.71 -7.79
C PHE A 91 -4.80 -14.62 -6.78
N PRO A 92 -4.39 -13.36 -6.95
CA PRO A 92 -4.71 -12.31 -6.00
C PRO A 92 -6.22 -12.07 -5.92
N ALA A 93 -6.66 -11.43 -4.84
CA ALA A 93 -7.98 -10.83 -4.82
C ALA A 93 -7.94 -9.54 -5.66
N VAL A 94 -8.94 -9.37 -6.53
CA VAL A 94 -9.03 -8.21 -7.43
C VAL A 94 -10.26 -7.41 -7.04
N ALA A 95 -10.06 -6.18 -6.58
CA ALA A 95 -11.13 -5.25 -6.22
C ALA A 95 -11.30 -4.21 -7.32
N VAL A 96 -12.51 -4.14 -7.88
CA VAL A 96 -12.95 -3.09 -8.81
C VAL A 96 -13.84 -2.14 -8.03
N CYS A 97 -13.39 -0.90 -7.86
CA CYS A 97 -14.09 0.12 -7.09
C CYS A 97 -14.38 1.31 -8.01
N MET A 98 -15.66 1.65 -8.17
CA MET A 98 -16.01 2.89 -8.87
C MET A 98 -15.54 4.10 -8.06
N ALA A 99 -15.10 5.16 -8.75
CA ALA A 99 -14.86 6.46 -8.11
C ALA A 99 -16.15 7.00 -7.48
N ASN A 100 -17.27 6.72 -8.14
CA ASN A 100 -18.60 7.16 -7.73
C ASN A 100 -19.06 6.43 -6.48
N ARG A 101 -19.39 7.21 -5.45
CA ARG A 101 -19.87 6.69 -4.17
C ARG A 101 -21.34 6.36 -4.19
N PHE A 102 -22.13 6.96 -5.08
CA PHE A 102 -23.55 6.67 -5.28
C PHE A 102 -23.95 6.87 -6.73
N SER A 103 -24.94 6.11 -7.17
CA SER A 103 -25.63 6.30 -8.46
C SER A 103 -26.65 7.42 -8.33
N LYS A 104 -26.57 8.41 -9.22
CA LYS A 104 -27.49 9.54 -9.31
C LYS A 104 -28.90 9.07 -9.57
N ARG A 105 -29.07 8.11 -10.48
CA ARG A 105 -30.35 7.47 -10.77
C ARG A 105 -30.94 6.86 -9.50
N ARG A 106 -30.17 6.07 -8.76
CA ARG A 106 -30.66 5.41 -7.54
C ARG A 106 -30.97 6.38 -6.40
N VAL A 107 -30.15 7.41 -6.21
CA VAL A 107 -30.44 8.46 -5.23
C VAL A 107 -31.69 9.24 -5.62
N MET A 108 -31.94 9.49 -6.91
CA MET A 108 -33.18 10.10 -7.38
C MET A 108 -34.40 9.21 -7.13
N GLU A 109 -34.30 7.91 -7.45
CA GLU A 109 -35.35 6.93 -7.14
C GLU A 109 -35.65 6.87 -5.63
N TYR A 110 -34.60 6.95 -4.81
CA TYR A 110 -34.75 7.02 -3.36
C TYR A 110 -35.36 8.35 -2.90
N ALA A 111 -35.00 9.48 -3.51
CA ALA A 111 -35.61 10.78 -3.24
C ALA A 111 -37.11 10.77 -3.53
N GLU A 112 -37.54 10.11 -4.60
CA GLU A 112 -38.97 9.91 -4.88
C GLU A 112 -39.68 9.09 -3.78
N PHE A 113 -39.04 8.01 -3.32
CA PHE A 113 -39.56 7.21 -2.21
C PHE A 113 -39.71 8.05 -0.94
N VAL A 114 -38.68 8.83 -0.60
CA VAL A 114 -38.72 9.76 0.53
C VAL A 114 -39.86 10.77 0.39
N TYR A 115 -39.99 11.39 -0.79
CA TYR A 115 -40.99 12.41 -1.07
C TYR A 115 -42.43 11.88 -0.99
N LYS A 116 -42.66 10.63 -1.41
CA LYS A 116 -43.97 9.97 -1.35
C LYS A 116 -44.35 9.55 0.09
N ASN A 117 -43.37 9.20 0.91
CA ASN A 117 -43.60 8.59 2.23
C ASN A 117 -43.48 9.55 3.43
N GLN A 118 -43.05 10.80 3.21
CA GLN A 118 -42.86 11.81 4.27
C GLN A 118 -44.13 12.36 4.93
N ASN A 119 -45.34 12.09 4.40
CA ASN A 119 -46.62 12.60 4.92
C ASN A 119 -46.67 14.14 5.16
N GLY A 120 -45.91 14.93 4.38
CA GLY A 120 -45.93 16.40 4.42
C GLY A 120 -45.29 17.06 5.66
N SER A 121 -44.57 16.30 6.49
CA SER A 121 -43.99 16.81 7.74
C SER A 121 -42.64 17.53 7.56
N GLN A 122 -41.86 17.15 6.54
CA GLN A 122 -40.50 17.66 6.31
C GLN A 122 -40.40 18.47 5.02
N PHE A 123 -41.09 18.06 3.95
CA PHE A 123 -41.18 18.78 2.68
C PHE A 123 -42.65 19.06 2.35
N SER A 124 -42.91 20.28 1.86
CA SER A 124 -44.26 20.71 1.50
C SER A 124 -44.72 20.07 0.18
N ALA A 125 -46.02 19.96 -0.05
CA ALA A 125 -46.55 19.45 -1.33
C ALA A 125 -46.17 20.31 -2.57
N GLY A 126 -45.70 21.54 -2.35
CA GLY A 126 -45.13 22.41 -3.39
C GLY A 126 -43.62 22.28 -3.57
N ASP A 127 -42.93 21.49 -2.74
CA ASP A 127 -41.51 21.19 -2.91
C ASP A 127 -41.33 20.12 -4.00
N SER A 128 -40.20 20.20 -4.71
CA SER A 128 -39.86 19.27 -5.79
C SER A 128 -39.02 18.08 -5.29
N VAL A 129 -39.00 16.99 -6.06
CA VAL A 129 -38.16 15.80 -5.76
C VAL A 129 -36.68 16.16 -5.76
N GLU A 130 -36.27 17.12 -6.59
CA GLU A 130 -34.89 17.63 -6.64
C GLU A 130 -34.47 18.24 -5.31
N LYS A 131 -35.36 18.93 -4.60
CA LYS A 131 -35.06 19.48 -3.27
C LYS A 131 -34.80 18.37 -2.24
N VAL A 132 -35.51 17.26 -2.36
CA VAL A 132 -35.27 16.05 -1.54
C VAL A 132 -33.93 15.43 -1.91
N PHE A 133 -33.65 15.28 -3.21
CA PHE A 133 -32.36 14.79 -3.71
C PHE A 133 -31.18 15.59 -3.15
N GLU A 134 -31.25 16.93 -3.18
CA GLU A 134 -30.23 17.80 -2.58
C GLU A 134 -30.07 17.55 -1.07
N SER A 135 -31.17 17.34 -0.36
CA SER A 135 -31.16 17.05 1.09
C SER A 135 -30.56 15.67 1.42
N LEU A 136 -30.40 14.78 0.44
CA LEU A 136 -29.81 13.45 0.59
C LEU A 136 -28.30 13.42 0.29
N LYS A 137 -27.76 14.44 -0.40
CA LYS A 137 -26.31 14.52 -0.71
C LYS A 137 -25.38 14.36 0.50
N PRO A 138 -25.72 14.84 1.72
CA PRO A 138 -24.87 14.62 2.89
C PRO A 138 -24.62 13.14 3.25
N MET A 139 -25.38 12.19 2.68
CA MET A 139 -25.11 10.76 2.81
C MET A 139 -23.70 10.36 2.36
N VAL A 140 -23.07 11.12 1.47
CA VAL A 140 -21.71 10.81 0.99
C VAL A 140 -20.69 10.92 2.13
N HIS A 141 -20.88 11.85 3.07
CA HIS A 141 -20.02 12.03 4.23
C HIS A 141 -20.08 10.86 5.22
N LEU A 142 -21.09 9.97 5.13
CA LEU A 142 -21.17 8.75 5.94
C LEU A 142 -20.26 7.62 5.43
N ILE A 143 -19.71 7.78 4.21
CA ILE A 143 -18.77 6.85 3.60
C ILE A 143 -17.37 7.46 3.56
N ASP A 144 -17.27 8.78 3.39
CA ASP A 144 -16.01 9.51 3.34
C ASP A 144 -15.82 10.47 4.53
N PHE A 145 -14.97 10.06 5.46
CA PHE A 145 -14.63 10.82 6.66
C PHE A 145 -13.59 11.94 6.41
N SER A 146 -13.12 12.12 5.17
CA SER A 146 -12.05 13.08 4.86
C SER A 146 -12.51 14.53 4.64
N SER A 147 -13.82 14.77 4.52
CA SER A 147 -14.38 16.12 4.35
C SER A 147 -14.66 16.80 5.69
N PRO A 148 -14.38 18.11 5.85
CA PRO A 148 -14.92 18.90 6.95
C PRO A 148 -16.45 18.75 6.98
N GLN A 149 -16.99 18.43 8.15
CA GLN A 149 -18.40 18.13 8.35
C GLN A 149 -19.15 19.41 8.69
N ASP A 150 -20.20 19.72 7.94
CA ASP A 150 -21.28 20.59 8.45
C ASP A 150 -22.29 19.69 9.15
N ASP A 151 -22.16 19.59 10.48
CA ASP A 151 -23.02 18.76 11.31
C ASP A 151 -24.51 19.10 11.10
N THR A 152 -24.83 20.35 10.72
CA THR A 152 -26.20 20.84 10.51
C THR A 152 -26.92 20.06 9.40
N GLU A 153 -26.24 19.82 8.28
CA GLU A 153 -26.81 19.09 7.15
C GLU A 153 -26.98 17.60 7.48
N LEU A 154 -26.07 17.04 8.27
CA LEU A 154 -26.16 15.66 8.74
C LEU A 154 -27.30 15.47 9.75
N PHE A 155 -27.54 16.44 10.64
CA PHE A 155 -28.68 16.43 11.57
C PHE A 155 -30.02 16.54 10.82
N LYS A 156 -30.11 17.39 9.79
CA LYS A 156 -31.31 17.47 8.92
C LYS A 156 -31.57 16.13 8.23
N LEU A 157 -30.53 15.54 7.63
CA LEU A 157 -30.61 14.22 7.02
C LEU A 157 -31.09 13.15 8.02
N HIS A 158 -30.51 13.11 9.22
CA HIS A 158 -30.93 12.18 10.28
C HIS A 158 -32.42 12.37 10.65
N SER A 159 -32.88 13.62 10.77
CA SER A 159 -34.28 13.96 11.06
C SER A 159 -35.24 13.47 9.98
N ILE A 160 -34.90 13.67 8.71
CA ILE A 160 -35.67 13.18 7.55
C ILE A 160 -35.76 11.65 7.61
N MET A 161 -34.62 10.97 7.76
CA MET A 161 -34.56 9.50 7.76
C MET A 161 -35.30 8.90 8.96
N ARG A 162 -35.13 9.46 10.15
CA ARG A 162 -35.84 9.02 11.35
C ARG A 162 -37.35 9.14 11.20
N HIS A 163 -37.84 10.20 10.56
CA HIS A 163 -39.26 10.39 10.30
C HIS A 163 -39.81 9.34 9.34
N ILE A 164 -39.12 9.08 8.23
CA ILE A 164 -39.58 8.14 7.17
C ILE A 164 -39.65 6.70 7.69
N TYR A 165 -38.69 6.30 8.51
CA TYR A 165 -38.62 4.95 9.07
C TYR A 165 -39.30 4.82 10.44
N ASN A 166 -40.03 5.84 10.89
CA ASN A 166 -40.70 5.88 12.21
C ASN A 166 -39.76 5.53 13.39
N GLY A 167 -38.49 5.97 13.33
CA GLY A 167 -37.48 5.66 14.33
C GLY A 167 -36.13 5.26 13.73
N SER A 168 -35.65 4.07 14.09
CA SER A 168 -34.35 3.56 13.61
C SER A 168 -34.41 3.13 12.15
N TYR A 169 -33.37 3.44 11.39
CA TYR A 169 -33.25 3.10 9.97
C TYR A 169 -31.93 2.35 9.68
N PRO A 170 -31.93 1.38 8.75
CA PRO A 170 -30.75 0.58 8.42
C PRO A 170 -29.84 1.35 7.46
N ILE A 171 -29.05 2.28 7.99
CA ILE A 171 -28.22 3.17 7.18
C ILE A 171 -27.22 2.41 6.29
N ASP A 172 -26.69 1.28 6.75
CA ASP A 172 -25.79 0.43 5.99
C ASP A 172 -26.45 -0.16 4.74
N THR A 173 -27.68 -0.66 4.87
CA THR A 173 -28.47 -1.17 3.74
C THR A 173 -28.80 -0.05 2.77
N ILE A 174 -29.22 1.11 3.27
CA ILE A 174 -29.58 2.26 2.43
C ILE A 174 -28.36 2.73 1.63
N LEU A 175 -27.23 2.97 2.29
CA LEU A 175 -26.00 3.38 1.61
C LEU A 175 -25.53 2.31 0.61
N ARG A 176 -25.71 1.02 0.90
CA ARG A 176 -25.39 -0.07 -0.03
C ARG A 176 -26.28 -0.05 -1.27
N ASP A 177 -27.58 0.21 -1.10
CA ASP A 177 -28.55 0.18 -2.20
C ASP A 177 -28.45 1.41 -3.11
N LEU A 178 -28.00 2.55 -2.58
CA LEU A 178 -27.71 3.76 -3.34
C LEU A 178 -26.45 3.67 -4.22
N GLN A 179 -25.58 2.67 -3.97
CA GLN A 179 -24.37 2.43 -4.75
C GLN A 179 -24.66 1.69 -6.05
N VAL A 180 -23.76 1.85 -7.03
CA VAL A 180 -23.81 1.08 -8.29
C VAL A 180 -23.44 -0.38 -7.98
N PRO A 181 -24.27 -1.37 -8.35
CA PRO A 181 -24.04 -2.77 -8.07
C PRO A 181 -23.03 -3.36 -9.05
N CYS A 182 -22.47 -4.54 -8.75
CA CYS A 182 -21.45 -5.14 -9.61
C CYS A 182 -21.94 -5.51 -11.00
N GLU A 183 -23.22 -5.82 -11.14
CA GLU A 183 -23.90 -6.15 -12.40
C GLU A 183 -23.86 -4.99 -13.39
N ASP A 184 -23.96 -3.76 -12.88
CA ASP A 184 -23.97 -2.54 -13.70
C ASP A 184 -22.52 -2.08 -13.99
N ILE A 185 -21.55 -2.54 -13.20
CA ILE A 185 -20.12 -2.22 -13.36
C ILE A 185 -19.43 -3.21 -14.31
N LEU A 186 -19.75 -4.50 -14.21
CA LEU A 186 -19.03 -5.58 -14.87
C LEU A 186 -19.86 -6.18 -16.01
N LEU A 187 -19.61 -5.71 -17.24
CA LEU A 187 -20.32 -6.16 -18.44
C LEU A 187 -19.97 -7.58 -18.85
N PHE A 188 -18.73 -7.99 -18.61
CA PHE A 188 -18.24 -9.31 -19.00
C PHE A 188 -17.15 -9.78 -18.06
N CYS A 189 -17.17 -11.07 -17.74
CA CYS A 189 -16.14 -11.73 -16.95
C CYS A 189 -15.72 -13.05 -17.62
N ALA A 190 -14.42 -13.31 -17.64
CA ALA A 190 -13.88 -14.60 -17.97
C ALA A 190 -12.80 -15.01 -16.98
N TRP A 191 -12.82 -16.28 -16.58
CA TRP A 191 -11.82 -16.89 -15.72
C TRP A 191 -11.14 -18.03 -16.49
N LEU A 192 -9.81 -17.96 -16.62
CA LEU A 192 -9.03 -18.92 -17.40
C LEU A 192 -9.48 -19.03 -18.88
N ASP A 193 -9.82 -17.89 -19.48
CA ASP A 193 -10.45 -17.76 -20.82
C ASP A 193 -11.85 -18.36 -20.96
N MET A 194 -12.45 -18.85 -19.88
CA MET A 194 -13.83 -19.33 -19.90
C MET A 194 -14.79 -18.21 -19.47
N PRO A 195 -15.82 -17.88 -20.25
CA PRO A 195 -16.81 -16.90 -19.84
C PRO A 195 -17.52 -17.39 -18.58
N VAL A 196 -17.66 -16.49 -17.59
CA VAL A 196 -18.32 -16.76 -16.30
C VAL A 196 -19.28 -15.63 -15.96
N ASN A 197 -20.27 -15.92 -15.15
CA ASN A 197 -21.19 -14.90 -14.65
C ASN A 197 -20.46 -13.99 -13.64
N CYS A 198 -20.41 -12.68 -13.92
CA CYS A 198 -19.74 -11.71 -13.06
C CYS A 198 -20.30 -11.73 -11.63
N SER A 199 -21.63 -11.82 -11.47
CA SER A 199 -22.30 -11.83 -10.16
C SER A 199 -22.00 -13.06 -9.32
N GLU A 200 -21.57 -14.16 -9.95
CA GLU A 200 -21.21 -15.40 -9.24
C GLU A 200 -19.77 -15.37 -8.73
N VAL A 201 -18.87 -14.66 -9.44
CA VAL A 201 -17.44 -14.66 -9.14
C VAL A 201 -16.95 -13.39 -8.43
N PHE A 202 -17.69 -12.29 -8.55
CA PHE A 202 -17.44 -11.06 -7.82
C PHE A 202 -18.42 -10.89 -6.66
N GLN A 203 -17.90 -10.35 -5.56
CA GLN A 203 -18.70 -10.04 -4.38
C GLN A 203 -18.73 -8.53 -4.15
N PHE A 204 -19.92 -7.99 -3.94
CA PHE A 204 -20.11 -6.60 -3.57
C PHE A 204 -19.80 -6.41 -2.08
N ARG A 205 -18.69 -5.74 -1.74
CA ARG A 205 -18.27 -5.54 -0.34
C ARG A 205 -17.82 -4.12 -0.05
N ARG A 206 -18.01 -3.72 1.22
CA ARG A 206 -17.52 -2.44 1.73
C ARG A 206 -16.02 -2.50 1.98
N THR A 207 -15.32 -1.45 1.57
CA THR A 207 -13.88 -1.22 1.75
C THR A 207 -13.65 0.21 2.25
N SER A 208 -12.39 0.58 2.54
CA SER A 208 -12.06 1.96 2.93
C SER A 208 -12.30 2.97 1.80
N ALA A 209 -12.36 2.53 0.55
CA ALA A 209 -12.72 3.34 -0.62
C ALA A 209 -14.19 3.23 -1.01
N GLY A 210 -15.05 2.80 -0.10
CA GLY A 210 -16.47 2.58 -0.39
C GLY A 210 -16.71 1.16 -0.86
N GLN A 211 -17.82 0.94 -1.57
CA GLN A 211 -18.22 -0.39 -1.97
C GLN A 211 -17.55 -0.80 -3.28
N CYS A 212 -17.01 -2.01 -3.30
CA CYS A 212 -16.25 -2.55 -4.42
C CYS A 212 -16.73 -3.95 -4.80
N CYS A 213 -16.50 -4.31 -6.05
CA CYS A 213 -16.67 -5.65 -6.58
C CYS A 213 -15.37 -6.41 -6.44
N ILE A 214 -15.35 -7.45 -5.61
CA ILE A 214 -14.11 -8.16 -5.27
C ILE A 214 -14.17 -9.60 -5.74
N PHE A 215 -13.22 -9.97 -6.58
CA PHE A 215 -12.96 -11.33 -7.04
C PHE A 215 -11.93 -12.02 -6.13
N ASN A 216 -12.10 -13.33 -5.94
CA ASN A 216 -11.15 -14.23 -5.24
C ASN A 216 -10.73 -13.79 -3.82
N TYR A 217 -11.63 -13.16 -3.07
CA TYR A 217 -11.39 -12.77 -1.68
C TYR A 217 -12.00 -13.80 -0.72
N ILE A 218 -11.15 -14.42 0.09
CA ILE A 218 -11.49 -15.63 0.85
C ILE A 218 -12.25 -15.31 2.14
N ARG A 219 -12.00 -14.12 2.72
CA ARG A 219 -12.57 -13.74 4.02
C ARG A 219 -14.10 -13.81 3.95
N PRO A 220 -14.80 -14.53 4.84
CA PRO A 220 -16.25 -14.57 4.81
C PRO A 220 -16.86 -13.17 5.08
N THR A 221 -18.06 -12.94 4.57
CA THR A 221 -18.89 -11.80 5.00
C THR A 221 -19.52 -12.08 6.37
N ILE A 222 -20.01 -11.04 7.05
CA ILE A 222 -20.72 -11.20 8.33
C ILE A 222 -21.97 -12.09 8.14
N ALA A 223 -22.68 -11.92 7.01
CA ALA A 223 -23.83 -12.76 6.68
C ALA A 223 -23.44 -14.24 6.51
N GLU A 224 -22.38 -14.51 5.75
CA GLU A 224 -21.84 -15.87 5.56
C GLU A 224 -21.39 -16.49 6.90
N PHE A 225 -20.74 -15.69 7.76
CA PHE A 225 -20.33 -16.12 9.10
C PHE A 225 -21.54 -16.46 9.98
N ASN A 226 -22.57 -15.60 10.01
CA ASN A 226 -23.77 -15.81 10.80
C ASN A 226 -24.54 -17.06 10.35
N VAL A 227 -24.63 -17.28 9.04
CA VAL A 227 -25.24 -18.50 8.49
C VAL A 227 -24.47 -19.75 8.92
N ALA A 228 -23.14 -19.73 8.81
CA ALA A 228 -22.31 -20.86 9.23
C ALA A 228 -22.44 -21.13 10.74
N TYR A 229 -22.39 -20.07 11.55
CA TYR A 229 -22.55 -20.15 13.00
C TYR A 229 -23.92 -20.74 13.40
N ASN A 230 -25.00 -20.20 12.83
CA ASN A 230 -26.36 -20.67 13.11
C ASN A 230 -26.59 -22.12 12.69
N ASN A 231 -26.02 -22.54 11.56
CA ASN A 231 -26.13 -23.89 11.07
C ASN A 231 -25.11 -24.86 11.70
N LYS A 232 -24.27 -24.38 12.64
CA LYS A 232 -23.16 -25.15 13.24
C LYS A 232 -22.24 -25.80 12.21
N VAL A 233 -22.11 -25.18 11.04
CA VAL A 233 -21.18 -25.60 9.99
C VAL A 233 -19.86 -24.90 10.26
N ALA A 234 -18.74 -25.63 10.18
CA ALA A 234 -17.44 -24.97 10.15
C ALA A 234 -17.48 -23.92 9.03
N ALA A 235 -17.23 -22.64 9.36
CA ALA A 235 -17.34 -21.53 8.42
C ALA A 235 -16.75 -21.92 7.07
N PHE A 236 -17.56 -21.81 6.01
CA PHE A 236 -17.15 -22.21 4.67
C PHE A 236 -15.85 -21.48 4.30
N VAL A 237 -14.73 -22.22 4.28
CA VAL A 237 -13.43 -21.69 3.89
C VAL A 237 -13.42 -21.64 2.38
N LYS A 238 -13.66 -20.46 1.79
CA LYS A 238 -13.45 -20.25 0.36
C LYS A 238 -12.01 -20.63 0.00
N THR A 239 -11.83 -21.53 -0.94
CA THR A 239 -10.48 -21.85 -1.44
C THR A 239 -10.07 -20.79 -2.47
N PRO A 240 -8.81 -20.30 -2.44
CA PRO A 240 -8.34 -19.39 -3.47
C PRO A 240 -8.39 -20.06 -4.84
N LEU A 241 -8.70 -19.27 -5.85
CA LEU A 241 -8.48 -19.63 -7.23
C LEU A 241 -7.00 -19.48 -7.58
N TYR A 242 -6.51 -20.33 -8.47
CA TYR A 242 -5.12 -20.37 -8.93
C TYR A 242 -5.07 -20.11 -10.43
N ALA A 243 -4.12 -19.29 -10.88
CA ALA A 243 -3.86 -19.11 -12.30
C ALA A 243 -3.37 -20.42 -12.92
N ARG A 244 -3.60 -20.61 -14.23
CA ARG A 244 -3.04 -21.76 -14.95
C ARG A 244 -2.11 -21.30 -16.05
N THR A 245 -1.05 -22.09 -16.25
CA THR A 245 -0.16 -21.98 -17.41
C THR A 245 -0.43 -23.16 -18.34
N ASN A 246 -0.58 -22.89 -19.64
CA ASN A 246 -0.51 -23.96 -20.65
C ASN A 246 0.91 -23.98 -21.24
N SER A 247 1.24 -25.05 -21.99
CA SER A 247 2.51 -25.23 -22.71
C SER A 247 2.85 -24.12 -23.69
N THR A 248 1.87 -23.32 -24.10
CA THR A 248 2.06 -22.02 -24.76
C THR A 248 2.18 -20.95 -23.69
N VAL A 249 3.22 -20.11 -23.73
CA VAL A 249 3.65 -19.06 -22.77
C VAL A 249 2.59 -17.99 -22.39
N ARG A 250 1.29 -18.21 -22.63
CA ARG A 250 0.19 -17.37 -22.15
C ARG A 250 -0.30 -17.81 -20.79
N PHE A 251 -0.22 -16.91 -19.83
CA PHE A 251 -0.93 -17.02 -18.56
C PHE A 251 -2.42 -16.85 -18.79
N LYS A 252 -3.20 -17.74 -18.19
CA LYS A 252 -4.66 -17.63 -18.15
C LYS A 252 -5.06 -17.14 -16.76
N GLY A 253 -5.87 -16.09 -16.70
CA GLY A 253 -6.29 -15.45 -15.45
C GLY A 253 -7.68 -14.84 -15.57
N LEU A 254 -7.92 -13.77 -14.82
CA LEU A 254 -9.16 -13.00 -14.84
C LEU A 254 -9.15 -11.99 -16.00
N SER A 255 -10.20 -11.98 -16.80
CA SER A 255 -10.50 -10.94 -17.79
C SER A 255 -11.85 -10.33 -17.48
N ILE A 256 -11.93 -9.00 -17.47
CA ILE A 256 -13.18 -8.27 -17.20
C ILE A 256 -13.36 -7.12 -18.19
N VAL A 257 -14.60 -6.83 -18.52
CA VAL A 257 -15.00 -5.59 -19.20
C VAL A 257 -15.83 -4.78 -18.22
N ILE A 258 -15.42 -3.54 -18.00
CA ILE A 258 -16.04 -2.63 -17.04
C ILE A 258 -16.82 -1.58 -17.84
N ASP A 259 -18.04 -1.28 -17.39
CA ASP A 259 -18.78 -0.10 -17.83
C ASP A 259 -18.54 1.05 -16.83
N TYR A 260 -18.29 2.24 -17.36
CA TYR A 260 -18.18 3.46 -16.56
C TYR A 260 -19.05 4.54 -17.17
N THR A 261 -20.11 4.90 -16.45
CA THR A 261 -21.09 5.92 -16.85
C THR A 261 -20.93 7.19 -16.01
N PRO A 262 -20.15 8.19 -16.46
CA PRO A 262 -19.89 9.43 -15.70
C PRO A 262 -21.12 10.32 -15.48
N ASP A 263 -22.19 10.12 -16.25
CA ASP A 263 -23.44 10.90 -16.11
C ASP A 263 -24.26 10.49 -14.88
N ASP A 264 -23.92 9.34 -14.25
CA ASP A 264 -24.62 8.79 -13.09
C ASP A 264 -23.99 9.22 -11.74
N ASP A 265 -23.17 10.26 -11.73
CA ASP A 265 -22.43 10.70 -10.54
C ASP A 265 -23.27 11.66 -9.69
N VAL A 266 -23.46 11.36 -8.39
CA VAL A 266 -24.24 12.21 -7.46
C VAL A 266 -23.47 13.48 -7.05
N ILE A 267 -22.15 13.36 -6.86
CA ILE A 267 -21.27 14.47 -6.50
C ILE A 267 -19.91 14.23 -7.15
N THR A 268 -19.45 15.17 -7.97
CA THR A 268 -18.06 15.25 -8.44
C THR A 268 -17.18 15.73 -7.27
N LEU A 269 -17.05 14.92 -6.22
CA LEU A 269 -16.20 15.24 -5.04
C LEU A 269 -14.71 15.09 -5.32
N THR A 270 -14.35 14.50 -6.45
CA THR A 270 -12.97 14.34 -6.87
C THR A 270 -12.84 14.70 -8.35
N ASN A 271 -11.84 15.52 -8.69
CA ASN A 271 -11.44 15.81 -10.08
C ASN A 271 -10.88 14.57 -10.83
N THR A 272 -10.99 13.39 -10.25
CA THR A 272 -10.53 12.12 -10.80
C THR A 272 -11.75 11.28 -11.17
N PHE A 273 -12.01 11.15 -12.47
CA PHE A 273 -13.12 10.42 -13.07
C PHE A 273 -12.85 8.92 -13.23
N ASP A 274 -11.91 8.34 -12.48
CA ASP A 274 -11.37 7.02 -12.82
C ASP A 274 -11.84 5.90 -11.88
N THR A 275 -12.42 4.86 -12.47
CA THR A 275 -12.65 3.57 -11.79
C THR A 275 -11.30 2.98 -11.39
N SER A 276 -11.14 2.67 -10.10
CA SER A 276 -9.90 2.09 -9.58
C SER A 276 -9.96 0.57 -9.55
N VAL A 277 -8.92 -0.08 -10.08
CA VAL A 277 -8.73 -1.52 -9.97
C VAL A 277 -7.53 -1.77 -9.06
N THR A 278 -7.75 -2.46 -7.95
CA THR A 278 -6.72 -2.74 -6.94
C THR A 278 -6.54 -4.23 -6.74
N PHE A 279 -5.27 -4.64 -6.66
CA PHE A 279 -4.86 -6.01 -6.39
C PHE A 279 -4.44 -6.12 -4.92
N THR A 280 -4.96 -7.11 -4.21
CA THR A 280 -4.59 -7.38 -2.82
C THR A 280 -4.42 -8.88 -2.59
N SER A 281 -3.81 -9.27 -1.46
CA SER A 281 -3.81 -10.68 -1.06
C SER A 281 -5.24 -11.14 -0.77
N THR A 282 -5.50 -12.43 -0.96
CA THR A 282 -6.84 -13.03 -0.80
C THR A 282 -7.39 -12.96 0.62
N THR A 283 -6.56 -12.58 1.60
CA THR A 283 -6.88 -12.53 3.03
C THR A 283 -6.74 -11.15 3.67
N THR A 284 -6.10 -10.19 3.00
CA THR A 284 -5.82 -8.86 3.56
C THR A 284 -6.96 -7.88 3.28
N GLU A 285 -7.21 -6.99 4.24
CA GLU A 285 -8.21 -5.93 4.07
C GLU A 285 -7.81 -4.98 2.94
N ILE A 286 -8.79 -4.59 2.11
CA ILE A 286 -8.57 -3.68 0.99
C ILE A 286 -8.59 -2.27 1.56
N THR A 287 -7.39 -1.75 1.82
CA THR A 287 -7.19 -0.34 2.14
C THR A 287 -6.72 0.37 0.89
N LEU A 288 -7.61 1.13 0.24
CA LEU A 288 -7.19 2.08 -0.78
C LEU A 288 -6.67 3.32 -0.06
N LYS A 289 -5.38 3.61 -0.23
CA LYS A 289 -4.85 4.93 0.12
C LYS A 289 -5.40 5.93 -0.92
N PRO A 290 -5.77 7.16 -0.51
CA PRO A 290 -6.11 8.20 -1.48
C PRO A 290 -4.93 8.34 -2.45
N GLN A 291 -5.22 8.12 -3.73
CA GLN A 291 -4.22 8.13 -4.78
C GLN A 291 -3.76 9.57 -5.01
N THR A 292 -2.53 9.88 -4.63
CA THR A 292 -1.78 10.93 -5.32
C THR A 292 -0.72 10.38 -6.26
N GLU A 293 -0.53 9.04 -6.38
CA GLU A 293 0.57 8.54 -7.21
C GLU A 293 0.53 7.04 -7.53
N LEU A 294 -0.59 6.47 -8.02
CA LEU A 294 -0.54 5.10 -8.56
C LEU A 294 -1.43 4.90 -9.79
N CYS A 295 -0.84 5.23 -10.93
CA CYS A 295 -1.31 5.00 -12.30
C CYS A 295 -2.49 5.87 -12.76
N ASP A 296 -2.32 7.18 -12.74
CA ASP A 296 -3.19 8.08 -13.51
C ASP A 296 -3.11 7.75 -15.00
N LYS A 297 -4.17 7.14 -15.52
CA LYS A 297 -4.57 7.27 -16.92
C LYS A 297 -6.09 7.25 -17.02
N HIS A 298 -6.60 8.42 -17.40
CA HIS A 298 -7.92 8.67 -17.95
C HIS A 298 -8.31 7.55 -18.94
N LEU A 299 -9.29 6.73 -18.59
CA LEU A 299 -9.75 5.60 -19.44
C LEU A 299 -11.22 5.80 -19.83
N SER A 300 -11.45 6.60 -20.89
CA SER A 300 -12.74 6.61 -21.57
C SER A 300 -12.79 5.49 -22.61
N GLY A 301 -13.69 4.53 -22.39
CA GLY A 301 -14.22 3.57 -23.37
C GLY A 301 -13.23 2.62 -24.06
N TRP A 302 -12.76 1.55 -23.38
CA TRP A 302 -12.07 0.42 -24.05
C TRP A 302 -12.22 -0.91 -23.28
N GLU A 303 -12.26 -2.03 -24.02
CA GLU A 303 -12.09 -3.39 -23.47
C GLU A 303 -10.81 -3.50 -22.64
N LEU A 304 -10.93 -3.68 -21.32
CA LEU A 304 -9.77 -3.87 -20.45
C LEU A 304 -9.32 -5.34 -20.46
N LYS A 305 -8.68 -5.77 -21.55
CA LYS A 305 -8.11 -7.12 -21.63
C LYS A 305 -6.81 -7.22 -20.83
N LEU A 306 -6.93 -7.40 -19.51
CA LEU A 306 -5.80 -7.61 -18.60
C LEU A 306 -5.16 -8.99 -18.84
N THR A 307 -4.32 -9.08 -19.87
CA THR A 307 -3.48 -10.27 -20.09
C THR A 307 -2.13 -10.01 -19.44
N PHE A 308 -1.89 -10.59 -18.27
CA PHE A 308 -0.59 -10.51 -17.61
C PHE A 308 0.38 -11.47 -18.28
N ASN A 309 1.28 -10.96 -19.11
CA ASN A 309 2.53 -11.66 -19.42
C ASN A 309 3.49 -11.39 -18.25
N PHE A 310 3.48 -12.25 -17.23
CA PHE A 310 4.55 -12.23 -16.24
C PHE A 310 5.84 -12.66 -16.94
N PHE A 311 6.68 -11.69 -17.30
CA PHE A 311 8.08 -12.00 -17.57
C PHE A 311 8.67 -12.62 -16.30
N GLN A 312 9.37 -13.74 -16.49
CA GLN A 312 10.12 -14.45 -15.46
C GLN A 312 11.05 -13.46 -14.75
N ASN A 313 10.63 -12.94 -13.60
CA ASN A 313 11.46 -12.50 -12.47
C ASN A 313 10.63 -11.56 -11.61
N MET A 314 9.92 -12.12 -10.62
CA MET A 314 9.60 -11.39 -9.40
C MET A 314 9.12 -12.34 -8.31
N SER A 315 9.87 -12.37 -7.21
CA SER A 315 9.65 -13.20 -6.03
C SER A 315 8.74 -12.50 -5.02
N ALA A 316 7.73 -13.22 -4.53
CA ALA A 316 6.92 -12.85 -3.39
C ALA A 316 7.60 -13.33 -2.10
N ASP A 317 7.79 -12.43 -1.13
CA ASP A 317 7.50 -12.66 0.31
C ASP A 317 7.97 -11.47 1.18
N HIS A 318 7.02 -10.59 1.55
CA HIS A 318 6.87 -9.99 2.88
C HIS A 318 5.62 -9.09 2.90
N LEU A 319 4.47 -9.67 3.20
CA LEU A 319 3.19 -8.95 3.30
C LEU A 319 3.11 -8.16 4.62
N ASN A 320 3.74 -6.99 4.62
CA ASN A 320 3.35 -5.84 5.46
C ASN A 320 2.80 -4.74 4.55
N SER A 321 2.02 -3.81 5.13
CA SER A 321 1.21 -2.78 4.45
C SER A 321 1.95 -1.87 3.45
N GLU A 322 3.28 -1.94 3.39
CA GLU A 322 4.14 -1.19 2.45
C GLU A 322 4.35 -1.90 1.09
N VAL A 323 4.09 -3.21 1.00
CA VAL A 323 4.27 -3.99 -0.25
C VAL A 323 3.11 -3.82 -1.24
N SER A 324 1.95 -3.37 -0.78
CA SER A 324 0.81 -2.99 -1.64
C SER A 324 1.20 -1.91 -2.66
N THR A 325 1.97 -0.91 -2.22
CA THR A 325 2.48 0.17 -3.06
C THR A 325 3.52 -0.30 -4.07
N THR A 326 4.40 -1.25 -3.71
CA THR A 326 5.46 -1.76 -4.59
C THR A 326 4.91 -2.72 -5.66
N ILE A 327 4.02 -3.65 -5.29
CA ILE A 327 3.36 -4.57 -6.23
C ILE A 327 2.51 -3.78 -7.25
N SER A 328 1.81 -2.75 -6.78
CA SER A 328 1.00 -1.90 -7.66
C SER A 328 1.87 -1.04 -8.59
N GLY A 329 3.04 -0.55 -8.13
CA GLY A 329 4.03 0.12 -8.98
C GLY A 329 4.64 -0.78 -10.08
N ILE A 330 4.91 -2.04 -9.76
CA ILE A 330 5.42 -3.05 -10.69
C ILE A 330 4.38 -3.42 -11.75
N ALA A 331 3.13 -3.63 -11.34
CA ALA A 331 2.02 -3.86 -12.26
C ALA A 331 1.83 -2.67 -13.22
N CYS A 332 2.00 -1.44 -12.72
CA CYS A 332 1.98 -0.22 -13.51
C CYS A 332 3.12 -0.15 -14.55
N LEU A 333 4.34 -0.52 -14.14
CA LEU A 333 5.51 -0.54 -15.01
C LEU A 333 5.35 -1.58 -16.14
N MET A 334 4.84 -2.77 -15.79
CA MET A 334 4.52 -3.83 -16.76
C MET A 334 3.45 -3.42 -17.76
N MET A 335 2.40 -2.71 -17.32
CA MET A 335 1.39 -2.13 -18.21
C MET A 335 1.97 -1.06 -19.14
N LYS A 336 2.84 -0.16 -18.63
CA LYS A 336 3.52 0.86 -19.44
C LYS A 336 4.47 0.22 -20.48
N LEU A 337 5.20 -0.84 -20.12
CA LEU A 337 6.14 -1.52 -21.02
C LEU A 337 5.44 -2.31 -22.15
N ASN A 338 4.29 -2.94 -21.87
CA ASN A 338 3.46 -3.58 -22.89
C ASN A 338 2.83 -2.56 -23.87
N TYR A 339 2.65 -1.30 -23.45
CA TYR A 339 2.17 -0.22 -24.32
C TYR A 339 3.26 0.25 -25.29
N PHE A 340 4.50 0.43 -24.82
CA PHE A 340 5.63 0.86 -25.67
C PHE A 340 6.07 -0.20 -26.69
N THR A 341 5.99 -1.48 -26.34
CA THR A 341 6.31 -2.59 -27.27
C THR A 341 5.29 -2.73 -28.40
N LYS A 342 4.05 -2.24 -28.23
CA LYS A 342 3.02 -2.24 -29.28
C LYS A 342 3.10 -1.06 -30.25
N VAL A 343 3.92 -0.04 -29.96
CA VAL A 343 4.07 1.19 -30.77
C VAL A 343 5.27 1.14 -31.74
N THR A 344 6.15 0.14 -31.65
CA THR A 344 7.39 0.09 -32.44
C THR A 344 7.43 -0.93 -33.59
N THR A 345 6.31 -1.56 -33.95
CA THR A 345 6.26 -2.51 -35.07
C THR A 345 5.15 -2.18 -36.08
N HIS A 346 5.19 -1.00 -36.70
CA HIS A 346 4.49 -0.74 -37.97
C HIS A 346 4.98 0.57 -38.60
N THR A 347 6.15 0.54 -39.26
CA THR A 347 6.48 1.42 -40.40
C THR A 347 7.83 0.99 -40.98
N GLU A 348 7.82 0.10 -41.97
CA GLU A 348 8.72 0.12 -43.13
C GLU A 348 8.40 -1.08 -44.03
N LYS A 349 7.52 -0.86 -45.01
CA LYS A 349 7.55 -1.44 -46.36
C LYS A 349 6.37 -0.85 -47.14
N GLU A 350 6.67 -0.45 -48.38
CA GLU A 350 5.84 0.31 -49.34
C GLU A 350 5.82 1.82 -49.00
N PHE A 351 6.56 2.71 -49.66
CA PHE A 351 6.89 2.87 -51.08
C PHE A 351 8.30 3.42 -51.30
#